data_AF-A0A388K708-F1
#
_entry.id   AF-A0A388K708-F1
#
_cell.length_a   1.000
_cell.length_b   1.000
_cell.length_c   1.000
_cell.angle_alpha   90.00
_cell.angle_beta   90.00
_cell.angle_gamma   90.00
#
_symmetry.space_group_name_H-M   'P 1'
#
loop_
_entity.id
_entity.type
_entity.pdbx_description
1 polymer ?
#
loop_
_entity_poly.entity_id
_entity_poly.type
_entity_poly.pdbx_seq_one_letter_code
_entity_poly.pdbx_strand_id
1 'polypeptide(L)'
;MGKTKTSVSMPATVPTGGPGLVVGAAGGSAADATKAELAINFQLFSWETHKPVSGLMPQPEWTAWDQTVEYCALAYTKFVTICALRPSFRFLGSVAIAGATGGIWHHRQLFLETPTTIECVFCDAGVDEAEEEAKRAKAAAAVRNPC
;
A
#
# COMPACT_ATOMS: atom_id res chain seq x y z
N MET A 1 49.08 12.81 16.28
CA MET A 1 47.61 12.75 16.42
C MET A 1 46.99 12.47 15.07
N GLY A 2 46.31 11.32 14.95
CA GLY A 2 45.83 10.74 13.70
C GLY A 2 44.56 11.39 13.15
N LYS A 3 44.47 11.39 11.82
CA LYS A 3 43.35 11.86 11.00
C LYS A 3 42.27 10.77 10.95
N THR A 4 41.02 11.06 11.28
CA THR A 4 39.88 10.20 10.92
C THR A 4 39.10 10.85 9.78
N LYS A 5 39.41 10.38 8.57
CA LYS A 5 38.53 10.55 7.41
C LYS A 5 37.40 9.53 7.54
N THR A 6 36.18 9.99 7.80
CA THR A 6 35.00 9.13 7.72
C THR A 6 34.62 8.97 6.25
N SER A 7 34.97 7.84 5.64
CA SER A 7 34.50 7.48 4.31
C SER A 7 33.06 6.99 4.39
N VAL A 8 32.13 7.72 3.79
CA VAL A 8 30.78 7.20 3.52
C VAL A 8 30.91 6.30 2.28
N SER A 9 30.82 4.99 2.51
CA SER A 9 30.72 4.00 1.44
C SER A 9 29.26 3.97 0.95
N MET A 10 29.07 4.20 -0.35
CA MET A 10 27.80 3.97 -1.03
C MET A 10 27.73 2.48 -1.41
N PRO A 11 26.75 1.69 -0.93
CA PRO A 11 26.42 0.46 -1.62
C PRO A 11 25.71 0.81 -2.92
N ALA A 12 26.35 0.46 -4.04
CA ALA A 12 25.74 0.49 -5.35
C ALA A 12 24.63 -0.55 -5.41
N THR A 13 23.37 -0.13 -5.32
CA THR A 13 22.24 -0.90 -5.85
C THR A 13 21.21 0.13 -6.30
N VAL A 14 20.97 0.17 -7.61
CA VAL A 14 19.93 0.99 -8.23
C VAL A 14 18.60 0.24 -8.02
N PRO A 15 17.65 0.74 -7.21
CA PRO A 15 16.29 0.25 -7.29
C PRO A 15 15.61 0.91 -8.48
N THR A 16 15.39 0.14 -9.54
CA THR A 16 14.41 0.50 -10.57
C THR A 16 13.02 0.28 -9.95
N GLY A 17 12.40 1.34 -9.42
CA GLY A 17 11.07 1.21 -8.83
C GLY A 17 10.45 2.54 -8.41
N GLY A 18 9.65 3.13 -9.30
CA GLY A 18 8.53 4.04 -9.03
C GLY A 18 8.77 5.31 -8.19
N PRO A 19 7.83 6.28 -8.24
CA PRO A 19 7.86 7.43 -7.36
C PRO A 19 7.35 7.01 -5.97
N GLY A 20 8.23 6.47 -5.14
CA GLY A 20 7.94 6.10 -3.76
C GLY A 20 9.19 5.61 -3.06
N LEU A 21 9.86 6.51 -2.32
CA LEU A 21 11.04 6.17 -1.54
C LEU A 21 10.64 5.20 -0.41
N VAL A 22 11.09 3.95 -0.48
CA VAL A 22 10.90 2.95 0.58
C VAL A 22 12.12 3.01 1.50
N VAL A 23 11.97 3.61 2.69
CA VAL A 23 13.00 3.55 3.73
C VAL A 23 12.65 2.43 4.70
N GLY A 24 13.30 1.29 4.56
CA GLY A 24 13.42 0.31 5.64
C GLY A 24 14.42 0.83 6.67
N ALA A 25 14.00 1.01 7.91
CA ALA A 25 14.92 1.37 9.00
C ALA A 25 15.95 0.24 9.18
N ALA A 26 17.20 0.52 8.86
CA ALA A 26 18.33 -0.37 9.09
C ALA A 26 18.57 -0.52 10.61
N GLY A 27 18.37 -1.73 11.13
CA GLY A 27 18.65 -2.06 12.52
C GLY A 27 18.35 -3.52 12.85
N GLY A 28 19.16 -4.45 12.34
CA GLY A 28 19.06 -5.86 12.73
C GLY A 28 20.00 -6.77 11.94
N SER A 29 20.91 -7.44 12.63
CA SER A 29 21.89 -8.40 12.10
C SER A 29 21.22 -9.57 11.36
N ALA A 30 21.84 -10.04 10.28
CA ALA A 30 21.35 -11.03 9.31
C ALA A 30 21.25 -12.48 9.84
N ALA A 31 20.98 -12.70 11.13
CA ALA A 31 20.98 -14.01 11.75
C ALA A 31 19.61 -14.50 12.28
N ASP A 32 18.53 -13.72 12.14
CA ASP A 32 17.23 -14.04 12.76
C ASP A 32 16.04 -13.84 11.79
N ALA A 33 16.24 -14.19 10.52
CA ALA A 33 15.25 -14.05 9.45
C ALA A 33 14.00 -14.95 9.62
N THR A 34 13.91 -15.73 10.71
CA THR A 34 12.78 -16.62 11.00
C THR A 34 11.77 -16.03 11.98
N LYS A 35 11.95 -14.79 12.44
CA LYS A 35 11.04 -14.13 13.39
C LYS A 35 10.63 -12.72 12.95
N ALA A 36 10.29 -12.54 11.67
CA ALA A 36 9.53 -11.37 11.21
C ALA A 36 8.05 -11.47 11.63
N GLU A 37 7.79 -11.89 12.87
CA GLU A 37 6.46 -11.91 13.45
C GLU A 37 6.11 -10.46 13.83
N LEU A 38 5.54 -9.74 12.87
CA LEU A 38 4.77 -8.51 13.04
C LEU A 38 5.49 -7.40 13.81
N ALA A 39 6.71 -7.03 13.40
CA ALA A 39 7.22 -5.72 13.78
C ALA A 39 6.24 -4.65 13.27
N ILE A 40 5.60 -3.91 14.19
CA ILE A 40 4.67 -2.81 13.89
C ILE A 40 5.52 -1.55 13.69
N ASN A 41 6.28 -1.52 12.62
CA ASN A 41 7.27 -0.49 12.30
C ASN A 41 7.12 0.06 10.87
N PHE A 42 6.01 -0.26 10.19
CA PHE A 42 5.74 0.22 8.84
C PHE A 42 4.78 1.40 8.86
N GLN A 43 5.14 2.47 8.16
CA GLN A 43 4.33 3.68 8.06
C GLN A 43 4.56 4.37 6.72
N LEU A 44 3.49 4.89 6.13
CA LEU A 44 3.50 5.61 4.87
C LEU A 44 3.67 7.10 5.14
N PHE A 45 4.54 7.75 4.38
CA PHE A 45 4.83 9.18 4.50
C PHE A 45 4.45 9.91 3.22
N SER A 46 3.97 11.15 3.38
CA SER A 46 3.73 12.06 2.27
C SER A 46 5.06 12.62 1.80
N TRP A 47 5.31 12.54 0.49
CA TRP A 47 6.51 13.13 -0.11
C TRP A 47 6.55 14.66 0.05
N GLU A 48 5.39 15.32 -0.05
CA GLU A 48 5.32 16.79 -0.02
C GLU A 48 5.47 17.37 1.39
N THR A 49 4.85 16.71 2.39
CA THR A 49 4.80 17.24 3.75
C THR A 49 5.75 16.55 4.71
N HIS A 50 6.35 15.41 4.30
CA HIS A 50 7.15 14.52 5.15
C HIS A 50 6.43 14.07 6.44
N LYS A 51 5.10 14.17 6.46
CA LYS A 51 4.27 13.75 7.57
C LYS A 51 3.75 12.32 7.34
N PRO A 52 3.52 11.56 8.41
CA PRO A 52 2.90 10.25 8.31
C PRO A 52 1.47 10.39 7.78
N VAL A 53 1.14 9.60 6.76
CA VAL A 53 -0.20 9.53 6.16
C VAL A 53 -0.97 8.33 6.71
N SER A 54 -0.27 7.23 7.01
CA SER A 54 -0.86 6.05 7.64
C SER A 54 -0.56 6.00 9.14
N GLY A 55 -1.34 5.20 9.87
CA GLY A 55 -0.93 4.71 11.19
C GLY A 55 0.27 3.76 11.10
N LEU A 56 0.79 3.37 12.28
CA LEU A 56 1.76 2.29 12.38
C LEU A 56 1.08 0.96 12.05
N MET A 57 1.68 0.22 11.12
CA MET A 57 1.18 -1.05 10.60
C MET A 57 2.27 -2.12 10.70
N PRO A 58 1.91 -3.41 10.71
CA PRO A 58 2.88 -4.48 10.58
C PRO A 58 3.60 -4.37 9.23
N GLN A 59 4.87 -4.76 9.21
CA GLN A 59 5.67 -4.81 8.00
C GLN A 59 5.07 -5.82 6.99
N PRO A 60 4.66 -5.38 5.80
CA PRO A 60 4.20 -6.28 4.75
C PRO A 60 5.38 -7.06 4.15
N GLU A 61 5.11 -8.24 3.60
CA GLU A 61 6.09 -9.06 2.87
C GLU A 61 6.45 -8.39 1.54
N TRP A 62 5.44 -7.88 0.84
CA TRP A 62 5.60 -7.09 -0.37
C TRP A 62 4.45 -6.12 -0.51
N THR A 63 4.65 -5.10 -1.35
CA THR A 63 3.65 -4.08 -1.64
C THR A 63 3.51 -3.91 -3.14
N ALA A 64 2.28 -3.77 -3.63
CA ALA A 64 2.01 -3.46 -5.02
C ALA A 64 1.13 -2.21 -5.12
N TRP A 65 1.38 -1.39 -6.12
CA TRP A 65 0.70 -0.12 -6.33
C TRP A 65 0.03 -0.09 -7.68
N ASP A 66 -1.14 0.54 -7.74
CA ASP A 66 -1.81 0.80 -9.02
C ASP A 66 -1.03 1.83 -9.85
N GLN A 67 -1.24 1.83 -11.18
CA GLN A 67 -0.60 2.76 -12.11
C GLN A 67 -0.88 4.22 -11.76
N THR A 68 -2.07 4.50 -11.24
CA THR A 68 -2.49 5.84 -10.79
C THR A 68 -1.99 6.19 -9.39
N VAL A 69 -1.40 5.21 -8.67
CA VAL A 69 -0.97 5.34 -7.26
C VAL A 69 -2.13 5.80 -6.36
N GLU A 70 -3.36 5.44 -6.72
CA GLU A 70 -4.56 5.66 -5.89
C GLU A 70 -4.75 4.51 -4.90
N TYR A 71 -4.46 3.28 -5.32
CA TYR A 71 -4.61 2.06 -4.55
C TYR A 71 -3.26 1.40 -4.25
N CYS A 72 -3.15 0.82 -3.06
CA CYS A 72 -2.00 0.05 -2.62
C CYS A 72 -2.47 -1.27 -2.00
N ALA A 73 -1.81 -2.36 -2.41
CA ALA A 73 -1.92 -3.67 -1.80
C ALA A 73 -0.72 -3.89 -0.87
N LEU A 74 -1.01 -4.22 0.38
CA LEU A 74 -0.05 -4.62 1.39
C LEU A 74 -0.25 -6.11 1.67
N ALA A 75 0.68 -6.94 1.25
CA ALA A 75 0.57 -8.38 1.42
C ALA A 75 1.21 -8.83 2.73
N TYR A 76 0.46 -9.63 3.48
CA TYR A 76 0.92 -10.33 4.67
C TYR A 76 0.83 -11.83 4.43
N THR A 77 1.51 -12.61 5.26
CA THR A 77 1.60 -14.06 5.12
C THR A 77 0.24 -14.76 5.03
N LYS A 78 -0.81 -14.21 5.66
CA LYS A 78 -2.14 -14.82 5.73
C LYS A 78 -3.23 -14.04 4.99
N PHE A 79 -2.99 -12.78 4.64
CA PHE A 79 -3.99 -11.92 4.05
C PHE A 79 -3.35 -10.77 3.30
N VAL A 80 -4.05 -10.23 2.32
CA VAL A 80 -3.65 -9.03 1.58
C VAL A 80 -4.60 -7.91 1.95
N THR A 81 -4.06 -6.78 2.38
CA THR A 81 -4.80 -5.57 2.71
C THR A 81 -4.79 -4.61 1.54
N ILE A 82 -5.93 -4.00 1.23
CA ILE A 82 -6.05 -3.00 0.19
C ILE A 82 -6.40 -1.65 0.84
N CYS A 83 -5.62 -0.63 0.47
CA CYS A 83 -5.76 0.73 0.96
C CYS A 83 -5.86 1.71 -0.22
N ALA A 84 -6.68 2.74 -0.07
CA ALA A 84 -6.66 3.93 -0.91
C ALA A 84 -5.78 5.01 -0.28
N LEU A 85 -5.00 5.74 -1.08
CA LEU A 85 -4.09 6.79 -0.61
C LEU A 85 -4.56 8.21 -0.92
N ARG A 86 -5.33 8.40 -2.00
CA ARG A 86 -5.82 9.70 -2.42
C ARG A 86 -7.35 9.72 -2.39
N PRO A 87 -7.97 10.80 -1.86
CA PRO A 87 -7.38 12.04 -1.35
C PRO A 87 -6.75 11.93 0.06
N SER A 88 -7.05 10.87 0.80
CA SER A 88 -6.48 10.57 2.12
C SER A 88 -6.31 9.06 2.29
N PHE A 89 -5.41 8.64 3.16
CA PHE A 89 -5.23 7.22 3.47
C PHE A 89 -6.50 6.63 4.07
N ARG A 90 -7.09 5.63 3.40
CA ARG A 90 -8.28 4.89 3.80
C ARG A 90 -8.05 3.40 3.60
N PHE A 91 -8.27 2.61 4.64
CA PHE A 91 -8.33 1.16 4.51
C PHE A 91 -9.64 0.77 3.81
N LEU A 92 -9.56 0.00 2.72
CA LEU A 92 -10.74 -0.46 1.98
C LEU A 92 -11.22 -1.83 2.46
N GLY A 93 -10.28 -2.76 2.64
CA GLY A 93 -10.61 -4.12 3.03
C GLY A 93 -9.39 -5.02 3.04
N SER A 94 -9.55 -6.22 3.58
CA SER A 94 -8.57 -7.28 3.52
C SER A 94 -9.17 -8.53 2.89
N VAL A 95 -8.36 -9.24 2.12
CA VAL A 95 -8.71 -10.52 1.50
C VAL A 95 -7.84 -11.60 2.12
N ALA A 96 -8.47 -12.66 2.62
CA ALA A 96 -7.81 -13.76 3.32
C ALA A 96 -7.13 -14.74 2.35
N ILE A 97 -6.14 -14.25 1.60
CA ILE A 97 -5.34 -15.03 0.66
C ILE A 97 -4.02 -15.33 1.33
N ALA A 98 -3.84 -16.58 1.71
CA ALA A 98 -2.65 -17.03 2.42
C ALA A 98 -1.53 -17.36 1.43
N GLY A 99 -0.30 -16.97 1.78
CA GLY A 99 0.89 -17.27 0.98
C GLY A 99 0.90 -16.61 -0.38
N ALA A 100 0.35 -15.39 -0.52
CA ALA A 100 0.51 -14.63 -1.75
C ALA A 100 1.98 -14.23 -1.91
N THR A 101 2.66 -14.79 -2.90
CA THR A 101 4.10 -14.54 -3.18
C THR A 101 4.30 -13.21 -3.90
N GLY A 102 3.31 -12.77 -4.67
CA GLY A 102 3.37 -11.53 -5.43
C GLY A 102 2.01 -11.09 -5.94
N GLY A 103 1.97 -9.90 -6.52
CA GLY A 103 0.78 -9.42 -7.19
C GLY A 103 1.02 -8.21 -8.07
N ILE A 104 0.19 -8.09 -9.10
CA ILE A 104 0.28 -7.05 -10.12
C ILE A 104 -1.09 -6.37 -10.26
N TRP A 105 -1.06 -5.04 -10.28
CA TRP A 105 -2.24 -4.22 -10.58
C TRP A 105 -2.39 -4.03 -12.09
N HIS A 106 -3.61 -4.17 -12.59
CA HIS A 106 -3.96 -3.89 -13.97
C HIS A 106 -5.42 -3.41 -14.06
N HIS A 107 -5.65 -2.18 -14.53
CA HIS A 107 -6.97 -1.54 -14.63
C HIS A 107 -7.84 -1.67 -13.36
N ARG A 108 -7.30 -1.32 -12.18
CA ARG A 108 -7.97 -1.44 -10.86
C ARG A 108 -8.34 -2.88 -10.45
N GLN A 109 -7.73 -3.87 -11.10
CA GLN A 109 -7.82 -5.28 -10.73
C GLN A 109 -6.45 -5.72 -10.21
N LEU A 110 -6.45 -6.43 -9.08
CA LEU A 110 -5.24 -6.95 -8.47
C LEU A 110 -5.17 -8.45 -8.72
N PHE A 111 -4.16 -8.87 -9.47
CA PHE A 111 -3.84 -10.28 -9.68
C PHE A 111 -2.83 -10.70 -8.63
N LEU A 112 -3.17 -11.70 -7.82
CA LEU A 112 -2.35 -12.24 -6.76
C LEU A 112 -1.87 -13.62 -7.16
N GLU A 113 -0.56 -13.82 -7.08
CA GLU A 113 0.08 -15.10 -7.30
C GLU A 113 0.25 -15.79 -5.95
N THR A 114 -0.44 -16.91 -5.76
CA THR A 114 -0.10 -17.89 -4.71
C THR A 114 0.68 -19.04 -5.36
N PRO A 115 1.44 -19.85 -4.58
CA PRO A 115 2.22 -20.96 -5.11
C PRO A 115 1.42 -21.96 -5.96
N THR A 116 0.11 -22.01 -5.79
CA THR A 116 -0.77 -22.97 -6.45
C THR A 116 -1.72 -22.35 -7.48
N THR A 117 -2.04 -21.06 -7.36
CA THR A 117 -3.13 -20.44 -8.12
C THR A 117 -2.91 -18.94 -8.34
N ILE A 118 -3.63 -18.37 -9.30
CA ILE A 118 -3.70 -16.93 -9.50
C ILE A 118 -5.10 -16.47 -9.11
N GLU A 119 -5.19 -15.61 -8.10
CA GLU A 119 -6.45 -15.04 -7.62
C GLU A 119 -6.61 -13.61 -8.14
N CYS A 120 -7.83 -13.23 -8.54
CA CYS A 120 -8.11 -11.87 -8.99
C CYS A 120 -9.03 -11.18 -7.99
N VAL A 121 -8.57 -10.05 -7.46
CA VAL A 121 -9.32 -9.20 -6.53
C VAL A 121 -9.73 -7.92 -7.25
N PHE A 122 -11.04 -7.65 -7.25
CA PHE A 122 -11.61 -6.43 -7.81
C PHE A 122 -11.81 -5.41 -6.70
N CYS A 123 -11.16 -4.26 -6.82
CA CYS A 123 -11.39 -3.16 -5.86
C CYS A 123 -12.73 -2.44 -6.09
N ASP A 124 -13.36 -2.67 -7.24
CA ASP A 124 -14.55 -1.93 -7.70
C ASP A 124 -15.86 -2.70 -7.46
N ALA A 125 -15.98 -3.41 -6.33
CA ALA A 125 -17.19 -4.14 -5.95
C ALA A 125 -18.32 -3.23 -5.40
N GLY A 126 -18.29 -1.93 -5.70
CA GLY A 126 -19.44 -1.03 -5.57
C GLY A 126 -19.46 -0.11 -4.35
N VAL A 127 -19.79 1.15 -4.65
CA VAL A 127 -20.22 2.24 -3.76
C VAL A 127 -19.11 3.03 -3.08
N ASP A 128 -18.60 4.04 -3.80
CA ASP A 128 -18.22 5.29 -3.14
C ASP A 128 -19.50 5.83 -2.50
N GLU A 129 -19.68 5.65 -1.18
CA GLU A 129 -20.83 6.20 -0.44
C GLU A 129 -20.98 7.71 -0.69
N ALA A 130 -19.86 8.40 -0.93
CA ALA A 130 -19.82 9.80 -1.32
C ALA A 130 -20.38 10.06 -2.74
N GLU A 131 -20.17 9.16 -3.69
CA GLU A 131 -20.75 9.27 -5.04
C GLU A 131 -22.22 8.88 -5.04
N GLU A 132 -22.63 7.90 -4.22
CA GLU A 132 -24.04 7.55 -4.03
C GLU A 132 -24.80 8.69 -3.33
N GLU A 133 -24.21 9.31 -2.32
CA GLU A 133 -24.78 10.47 -1.63
C GLU A 133 -24.83 11.71 -2.55
N ALA A 134 -23.82 11.92 -3.39
CA ALA A 134 -23.84 12.96 -4.43
C ALA A 134 -24.90 12.69 -5.51
N LYS A 135 -25.08 11.44 -5.95
CA LYS A 135 -26.17 11.04 -6.86
C LYS A 135 -27.54 11.20 -6.21
N ARG A 136 -27.68 10.85 -4.93
CA ARG A 136 -28.92 11.00 -4.16
C ARG A 136 -29.29 12.46 -3.93
N ALA A 137 -28.31 13.32 -3.62
CA ALA A 137 -28.51 14.77 -3.50
C ALA A 137 -28.91 15.39 -4.85
N LYS A 138 -28.29 14.95 -5.95
CA LYS A 138 -28.63 15.41 -7.30
C LYS A 138 -30.03 14.95 -7.75
N ALA A 139 -30.42 13.72 -7.41
CA ALA A 139 -31.77 13.22 -7.64
C ALA A 139 -32.84 13.96 -6.79
N ALA A 140 -32.54 14.27 -5.52
CA ALA A 140 -33.42 15.04 -4.65
C ALA A 140 -33.62 16.50 -5.12
N ALA A 141 -32.57 17.12 -5.68
CA ALA A 141 -32.67 18.45 -6.27
C ALA A 141 -33.52 18.48 -7.54
N ALA A 142 -33.51 17.40 -8.34
CA ALA A 142 -34.32 17.28 -9.55
C ALA A 142 -35.82 17.07 -9.25
N VAL A 143 -36.16 16.37 -8.17
CA VAL A 143 -37.56 16.15 -7.75
C VAL A 143 -38.19 17.40 -7.13
N ARG A 144 -37.38 18.35 -6.63
CA ARG A 144 -37.87 19.56 -5.95
C ARG A 144 -38.27 20.71 -6.89
N ASN A 145 -38.05 20.60 -8.20
CA ASN A 145 -38.61 21.53 -9.20
C ASN A 145 -39.75 20.87 -9.99
N PRO A 146 -40.98 20.82 -9.45
CA PRO A 146 -42.15 20.79 -10.32
C PRO A 146 -42.27 22.18 -10.97
N CYS A 147 -42.59 22.19 -12.26
CA CYS A 147 -42.96 23.40 -13.01
C CYS A 147 -44.02 24.24 -12.29
#